data_AF-V9DVB7-F1
#
_entry.id   AF-V9DVB7-F1
#
_cell.length_a   1.000
_cell.length_b   1.000
_cell.length_c   1.000
_cell.angle_alpha   90.00
_cell.angle_beta   90.00
_cell.angle_gamma   90.00
#
_symmetry.space_group_name_H-M   'P 1'
#
loop_
_entity.id
_entity.type
_entity.pdbx_description
1 polymer ?
#
loop_
_entity_poly.entity_id
_entity_poly.type
_entity_poly.pdbx_seq_one_letter_code
_entity_poly.pdbx_strand_id
1 'polypeptide(L)'
;MPELHYTFPKPQMNSVSHFFAWVRWARERINFLGDEVSAVASPSGELYPKFTVKFQEMMLGFVLDDYTPGLITRIINAEWYDFMVKHRGENHVLFKVLRAFPHFAELVIKTWEAR
;
A
#
# COMPACT_ATOMS: atom_id res chain seq x y z
N MET A 1 -10.72 33.98 -24.75
CA MET A 1 -11.55 32.76 -24.86
C MET A 1 -10.89 31.66 -24.04
N PRO A 2 -11.35 31.40 -22.81
CA PRO A 2 -10.80 30.36 -21.92
C PRO A 2 -11.14 28.93 -22.36
N GLU A 3 -11.95 28.76 -23.41
CA GLU A 3 -12.58 27.50 -23.82
C GLU A 3 -11.75 26.67 -24.83
N LEU A 4 -10.51 27.07 -25.12
CA LEU A 4 -9.61 26.40 -26.09
C LEU A 4 -8.43 25.65 -25.43
N HIS A 5 -8.58 25.28 -24.16
CA HIS A 5 -7.60 24.43 -23.49
C HIS A 5 -8.19 23.06 -23.19
N TYR A 6 -7.87 22.09 -24.05
CA TYR A 6 -8.05 20.68 -23.71
C TYR A 6 -7.13 20.36 -22.53
N THR A 7 -7.73 20.21 -21.35
CA THR A 7 -7.03 19.65 -20.20
C THR A 7 -7.35 18.17 -20.17
N PHE A 8 -6.35 17.31 -20.38
CA PHE A 8 -6.48 15.94 -19.93
C PHE A 8 -6.72 16.03 -18.42
N PRO A 9 -7.85 15.52 -17.87
CA PRO A 9 -7.90 15.29 -16.44
C PRO A 9 -6.70 14.38 -16.15
N LYS A 10 -5.78 14.83 -15.29
CA LYS A 10 -4.68 13.97 -14.84
C LYS A 10 -5.35 12.67 -14.39
N PRO A 11 -5.04 11.52 -15.01
CA PRO A 11 -5.69 10.28 -14.64
C PRO A 11 -5.52 10.15 -13.13
N GLN A 12 -6.63 9.93 -12.42
CA GLN A 12 -6.58 9.67 -10.98
C GLN A 12 -5.50 8.62 -10.77
N MET A 13 -4.51 8.93 -9.93
CA MET A 13 -3.37 8.05 -9.72
C MET A 13 -3.89 6.68 -9.34
N ASN A 14 -3.66 5.69 -10.20
CA ASN A 14 -4.06 4.31 -9.92
C ASN A 14 -3.08 3.75 -8.89
N SER A 15 -3.37 4.01 -7.63
CA SER A 15 -2.62 3.58 -6.45
C SER A 15 -2.50 2.06 -6.34
N VAL A 16 -3.44 1.30 -6.90
CA VAL A 16 -3.33 -0.16 -7.00
C VAL A 16 -2.20 -0.54 -7.95
N SER A 17 -2.15 0.07 -9.15
CA SER A 17 -1.03 -0.11 -10.07
C SER A 17 0.29 0.38 -9.48
N HIS A 18 0.26 1.50 -8.77
CA HIS A 18 1.46 2.03 -8.09
C HIS A 18 1.97 1.07 -7.00
N PHE A 19 1.08 0.50 -6.18
CA PHE A 19 1.44 -0.51 -5.19
C PHE A 19 2.09 -1.73 -5.85
N PHE A 20 1.56 -2.21 -6.97
CA PHE A 20 2.18 -3.33 -7.69
C PHE A 20 3.51 -2.97 -8.37
N ALA A 21 3.65 -1.74 -8.87
CA ALA A 21 4.93 -1.25 -9.36
C ALA A 21 5.97 -1.23 -8.24
N TRP A 22 5.58 -0.79 -7.03
CA TRP A 22 6.42 -0.87 -5.84
C TRP A 22 6.77 -2.32 -5.45
N VAL A 23 5.81 -3.26 -5.45
CA VAL A 23 6.09 -4.68 -5.18
C VAL A 23 7.14 -5.22 -6.14
N ARG A 24 7.03 -4.89 -7.44
CA ARG A 24 8.02 -5.29 -8.43
C ARG A 24 9.39 -4.67 -8.12
N TRP A 25 9.44 -3.35 -7.92
CA TRP A 25 10.66 -2.63 -7.60
C TRP A 25 11.35 -3.20 -6.35
N ALA A 26 10.61 -3.44 -5.27
CA ALA A 26 11.16 -3.95 -4.02
C ALA A 26 11.78 -5.35 -4.21
N ARG A 27 11.14 -6.24 -4.99
CA ARG A 27 11.70 -7.55 -5.34
C ARG A 27 12.98 -7.44 -6.15
N GLU A 28 13.02 -6.55 -7.14
CA GLU A 28 14.22 -6.29 -7.95
C GLU A 28 15.35 -5.75 -7.06
N ARG A 29 15.03 -4.86 -6.11
CA ARG A 29 16.00 -4.31 -5.16
C ARG A 29 16.54 -5.38 -4.21
N ILE A 30 15.68 -6.25 -3.68
CA ILE A 30 16.08 -7.38 -2.82
C ILE A 30 17.01 -8.32 -3.58
N ASN A 31 16.68 -8.64 -4.83
CA ASN A 31 17.53 -9.49 -5.67
C ASN A 31 18.90 -8.86 -5.96
N PHE A 32 18.94 -7.54 -6.18
CA PHE A 32 20.20 -6.82 -6.37
C PHE A 32 21.08 -6.80 -5.11
N LEU A 33 20.48 -6.66 -3.93
CA LEU A 33 21.20 -6.64 -2.64
C LEU A 33 21.67 -8.03 -2.20
N GLY A 34 20.99 -9.10 -2.62
CA GLY A 34 21.37 -10.47 -2.27
C GLY A 34 21.40 -10.68 -0.75
N ASP A 35 22.55 -11.11 -0.23
CA ASP A 35 22.74 -11.46 1.18
C ASP A 35 22.78 -10.23 2.12
N GLU A 36 22.82 -9.01 1.58
CA GLU A 36 22.76 -7.78 2.39
C GLU A 36 21.34 -7.46 2.89
N VAL A 37 20.32 -8.16 2.39
CA VAL A 37 18.92 -7.97 2.80
C VAL A 37 18.66 -8.66 4.12
N SER A 38 17.89 -8.01 5.00
CA SER A 38 17.38 -8.64 6.22
C SER A 38 16.67 -9.96 5.93
N ALA A 39 16.91 -10.98 6.76
CA ALA A 39 16.37 -12.32 6.57
C ALA A 39 14.84 -12.35 6.42
N VAL A 40 14.13 -11.45 7.10
CA VAL A 40 12.66 -11.34 7.03
C VAL A 40 12.16 -10.85 5.67
N ALA A 41 12.94 -10.05 4.94
CA ALA A 41 12.61 -9.52 3.61
C ALA A 41 13.26 -10.31 2.46
N SER A 42 14.12 -11.29 2.78
CA SER A 42 14.72 -12.20 1.79
C SER A 42 13.65 -13.00 1.03
N PRO A 43 13.95 -13.63 -0.13
CA PRO A 43 12.96 -14.40 -0.91
C PRO A 43 12.23 -15.51 -0.14
N SER A 44 12.86 -16.09 0.88
CA SER A 44 12.26 -17.08 1.78
C SER A 44 11.59 -16.45 3.02
N GLY A 45 11.82 -15.17 3.24
CA GLY A 45 11.30 -14.40 4.37
C GLY A 45 9.80 -14.13 4.29
N GLU A 46 9.21 -13.89 5.47
CA GLU A 46 7.79 -13.61 5.63
C GLU A 46 7.37 -12.29 4.98
N LEU A 47 8.24 -11.28 5.01
CA LEU A 47 8.00 -9.94 4.49
C LEU A 47 8.40 -9.78 3.02
N TYR A 48 8.78 -10.85 2.33
CA TYR A 48 9.11 -10.77 0.91
C TYR A 48 7.92 -10.22 0.12
N PRO A 49 8.09 -9.12 -0.65
CA PRO A 49 6.99 -8.52 -1.41
C PRO A 49 6.40 -9.49 -2.43
N LYS A 50 5.08 -9.68 -2.37
CA LYS A 50 4.34 -10.61 -3.25
C LYS A 50 3.08 -9.96 -3.80
N PHE A 51 2.69 -10.35 -5.01
CA PHE A 51 1.43 -9.93 -5.64
C PHE A 51 0.19 -10.61 -5.03
N THR A 52 0.38 -11.49 -4.05
CA THR A 52 -0.68 -12.29 -3.43
C THR A 52 -1.60 -11.45 -2.54
N VAL A 53 -2.87 -11.86 -2.44
CA VAL A 53 -3.84 -11.26 -1.51
C VAL A 53 -3.37 -11.34 -0.06
N LYS A 54 -2.78 -12.48 0.35
CA LYS A 54 -2.21 -12.67 1.69
C LYS A 54 -1.19 -11.59 2.07
N PHE A 55 -0.30 -11.24 1.15
CA PHE A 55 0.68 -10.17 1.38
C PHE A 55 0.01 -8.80 1.53
N GLN A 56 -1.02 -8.50 0.75
CA GLN A 56 -1.78 -7.25 0.85
C GLN A 56 -2.54 -7.15 2.18
N GLU A 57 -3.14 -8.26 2.62
CA GLU A 57 -3.83 -8.37 3.90
C GLU A 57 -2.86 -8.14 5.06
N MET A 58 -1.70 -8.79 5.02
CA MET A 58 -0.62 -8.60 6.00
C MET A 58 -0.17 -7.14 6.06
N MET A 59 0.04 -6.51 4.90
CA MET A 59 0.40 -5.09 4.80
C MET A 59 -0.64 -4.17 5.42
N LEU A 60 -1.93 -4.42 5.20
CA LEU A 60 -2.99 -3.65 5.86
C LEU A 60 -3.01 -3.90 7.37
N GLY A 61 -2.79 -5.14 7.80
CA GLY A 61 -2.67 -5.48 9.21
C GLY A 61 -1.59 -4.66 9.91
N PHE A 62 -0.40 -4.58 9.31
CA PHE A 62 0.69 -3.75 9.84
C PHE A 62 0.32 -2.28 9.94
N VAL A 63 -0.34 -1.70 8.94
CA VAL A 63 -0.78 -0.30 9.02
C VAL A 63 -1.73 -0.08 10.20
N LEU A 64 -2.67 -1.01 10.43
CA LEU A 64 -3.63 -0.92 11.53
C LEU A 64 -3.00 -1.15 12.91
N ASP A 65 -1.91 -1.91 12.97
CA ASP A 65 -1.20 -2.21 14.22
C ASP A 65 -0.16 -1.13 14.57
N ASP A 66 0.51 -0.55 13.56
CA ASP A 66 1.65 0.35 13.76
C ASP A 66 1.23 1.83 13.93
N TYR A 67 0.04 2.21 13.46
CA TYR A 67 -0.44 3.60 13.50
C TYR A 67 -1.69 3.80 14.33
N THR A 68 -1.75 4.95 15.02
CA THR A 68 -2.94 5.32 15.79
C THR A 68 -4.16 5.56 14.89
N PRO A 69 -5.38 5.27 15.37
CA PRO A 69 -6.62 5.56 14.64
C PRO A 69 -6.65 7.01 14.13
N GLY A 70 -6.30 7.97 15.00
CA GLY A 70 -6.31 9.40 14.69
C GLY A 70 -5.35 9.80 13.56
N LEU A 71 -4.22 9.11 13.38
CA LEU A 71 -3.32 9.34 12.26
C LEU A 71 -3.92 8.82 10.95
N ILE A 72 -4.43 7.58 10.97
CA ILE A 72 -5.05 6.97 9.79
C ILE A 72 -6.26 7.77 9.33
N THR A 73 -7.15 8.17 10.25
CA THR A 73 -8.35 8.96 9.92
C THR A 73 -8.04 10.35 9.37
N ARG A 74 -6.85 10.91 9.64
CA ARG A 74 -6.40 12.18 9.02
C ARG A 74 -5.94 12.01 7.57
N ILE A 75 -5.43 10.83 7.22
CA ILE A 75 -4.99 10.49 5.86
C ILE A 75 -6.20 10.10 5.00
N ILE A 76 -7.17 9.41 5.60
CA ILE A 76 -8.41 8.98 4.94
C ILE A 76 -9.62 9.66 5.58
N ASN A 77 -10.56 8.90 6.17
CA ASN A 77 -11.60 9.38 7.06
C ASN A 77 -12.00 8.29 8.07
N ALA A 78 -12.87 8.62 9.03
CA ALA A 78 -13.32 7.70 10.08
C ALA A 78 -14.11 6.49 9.52
N GLU A 79 -15.01 6.72 8.57
CA GLU A 79 -15.83 5.67 7.94
C GLU A 79 -14.97 4.56 7.34
N TRP A 80 -13.92 4.94 6.61
CA TRP A 80 -13.02 3.97 5.98
C TRP A 80 -12.03 3.34 6.95
N TYR A 81 -11.68 4.03 8.03
CA TYR A 81 -10.93 3.41 9.13
C TYR A 81 -11.76 2.29 9.77
N ASP A 82 -13.01 2.57 10.13
CA ASP A 82 -13.93 1.59 10.71
C ASP A 82 -14.17 0.42 9.74
N PHE A 83 -14.30 0.70 8.44
CA PHE A 83 -14.36 -0.32 7.40
C PHE A 83 -13.12 -1.23 7.41
N MET A 84 -11.90 -0.67 7.46
CA MET A 84 -10.67 -1.47 7.50
C MET A 84 -10.57 -2.34 8.75
N VAL A 85 -10.97 -1.81 9.91
CA VAL A 85 -10.96 -2.55 11.18
C VAL A 85 -12.01 -3.66 11.15
N LYS A 86 -13.23 -3.37 10.69
CA LYS A 86 -14.34 -4.33 10.61
C LYS A 86 -14.04 -5.49 9.67
N HIS A 87 -13.41 -5.20 8.54
CA HIS A 87 -13.10 -6.18 7.50
C HIS A 87 -11.65 -6.70 7.60
N ARG A 88 -11.00 -6.54 8.75
CA ARG A 88 -9.64 -7.04 8.95
C ARG A 88 -9.57 -8.55 8.69
N GLY A 89 -8.58 -8.97 7.92
CA GLY A 89 -8.42 -10.37 7.51
C GLY A 89 -9.23 -10.78 6.28
N GLU A 90 -10.05 -9.88 5.72
CA GLU A 90 -10.75 -10.15 4.47
C GLU A 90 -9.90 -9.80 3.23
N ASN A 91 -10.20 -10.48 2.13
CA ASN A 91 -9.53 -10.28 0.86
C ASN A 91 -9.81 -8.89 0.26
N HIS A 92 -8.79 -8.29 -0.35
CA HIS A 92 -8.88 -7.06 -1.16
C HIS A 92 -9.33 -5.79 -0.42
N VAL A 93 -9.36 -5.78 0.92
CA VAL A 93 -9.70 -4.57 1.70
C VAL A 93 -8.73 -3.44 1.38
N LEU A 94 -7.42 -3.73 1.38
CA LEU A 94 -6.41 -2.75 0.99
C LEU A 94 -6.67 -2.14 -0.40
N PHE A 95 -7.11 -2.93 -1.37
CA PHE A 95 -7.39 -2.42 -2.72
C PHE A 95 -8.61 -1.52 -2.79
N LYS A 96 -9.66 -1.83 -2.03
CA LYS A 96 -10.82 -0.94 -1.92
C LYS A 96 -10.37 0.41 -1.35
N VAL A 97 -9.52 0.39 -0.31
CA VAL A 97 -8.97 1.59 0.31
C VAL A 97 -8.09 2.36 -0.66
N LEU A 98 -7.15 1.70 -1.34
CA LEU A 98 -6.26 2.37 -2.31
C LEU A 98 -7.06 3.03 -3.44
N ARG A 99 -8.12 2.38 -3.95
CA ARG A 99 -9.01 2.97 -4.96
C ARG A 99 -9.73 4.23 -4.46
N ALA A 100 -10.14 4.25 -3.21
CA ALA A 100 -10.83 5.40 -2.61
C ALA A 100 -9.86 6.51 -2.17
N PHE A 101 -8.67 6.14 -1.68
CA PHE A 101 -7.66 7.03 -1.11
C PHE A 101 -6.27 6.71 -1.67
N PRO A 102 -5.93 7.22 -2.87
CA PRO A 102 -4.66 6.88 -3.52
C PRO A 102 -3.40 7.21 -2.70
N HIS A 103 -3.45 8.26 -1.88
CA HIS A 103 -2.37 8.67 -0.99
C HIS A 103 -2.10 7.67 0.16
N PHE A 104 -3.04 6.76 0.44
CA PHE A 104 -2.84 5.71 1.44
C PHE A 104 -1.73 4.72 1.04
N ALA A 105 -1.40 4.63 -0.26
CA ALA A 105 -0.29 3.80 -0.75
C ALA A 105 1.05 4.18 -0.11
N GLU A 106 1.28 5.46 0.15
CA GLU A 106 2.52 5.94 0.76
C GLU A 106 2.66 5.42 2.20
N LEU A 107 1.57 5.45 2.97
CA LEU A 107 1.57 4.93 4.34
C LEU A 107 1.89 3.43 4.35
N VAL A 108 1.24 2.66 3.46
CA VAL A 108 1.46 1.21 3.32
C VAL A 108 2.92 0.91 2.99
N ILE A 109 3.52 1.63 2.03
CA ILE A 109 4.93 1.44 1.66
C ILE A 109 5.86 1.77 2.83
N LYS A 110 5.66 2.92 3.48
CA LYS A 110 6.44 3.32 4.67
C LYS A 110 6.36 2.32 5.81
N THR A 111 5.21 1.66 5.96
CA THR A 111 5.01 0.60 6.96
C THR A 111 5.90 -0.60 6.69
N TRP A 112 6.07 -0.99 5.42
CA TRP A 112 6.97 -2.09 5.06
C TRP A 112 8.44 -1.69 5.22
N GLU A 113 8.81 -0.49 4.78
CA GLU A 113 10.19 0.02 4.81
C GLU A 113 10.73 0.23 6.23
N ALA A 114 9.86 0.35 7.23
CA ALA A 114 10.23 0.47 8.63
C ALA A 114 10.57 -0.87 9.32
N ARG A 115 10.51 -2.00 8.60
CA ARG A 115 10.71 -3.35 9.13
C ARG A 115 12.08 -3.95 8.80
#